data_AF-A0A6I9SDI1-F1
#
_entry.id   AF-A0A6I9SDI1-F1
#
_cell.length_a   1.000
_cell.length_b   1.000
_cell.length_c   1.000
_cell.angle_alpha   90.00
_cell.angle_beta   90.00
_cell.angle_gamma   90.00
#
_symmetry.space_group_name_H-M   'P 1'
#
loop_
_entity.id
_entity.type
_entity.pdbx_description
1 polymer ?
#
loop_
_entity_poly.entity_id
_entity_poly.type
_entity_poly.pdbx_seq_one_letter_code
_entity_poly.pdbx_strand_id
1 'polypeptide(L)'
;MGVGFVVGVLGCVILVDAAYSAIQYRGMLKIMEEEFSGPPMNVVVELLLGLALCMWAGLAVPAKFLSILPDSEENRIVSLPANLDFMIFNHRGKVLPTNTELKLKVQAF
;
A
#
# COMPACT_ATOMS: atom_id res chain seq x y z
N MET A 1 -10.81 -9.62 5.82
CA MET A 1 -9.88 -8.57 6.28
C MET A 1 -8.50 -8.89 5.74
N GLY A 2 -7.80 -7.92 5.13
CA GLY A 2 -6.45 -8.15 4.62
C GLY A 2 -5.47 -8.41 5.78
N VAL A 3 -4.45 -9.24 5.54
CA VAL A 3 -3.41 -9.57 6.54
C VAL A 3 -2.77 -8.30 7.11
N GLY A 4 -2.53 -7.29 6.29
CA GLY A 4 -1.99 -5.99 6.73
C GLY A 4 -2.86 -5.28 7.75
N PHE A 5 -4.19 -5.38 7.67
CA PHE A 5 -5.10 -4.77 8.65
C PHE A 5 -4.98 -5.45 10.02
N VAL A 6 -4.93 -6.79 10.05
CA VAL A 6 -4.79 -7.55 11.29
C VAL A 6 -3.45 -7.25 11.97
N VAL A 7 -2.37 -7.23 11.18
CA VAL A 7 -1.03 -6.86 11.66
C VAL A 7 -1.01 -5.44 12.21
N GLY A 8 -1.70 -4.50 11.56
CA GLY A 8 -1.81 -3.11 12.02
C GLY A 8 -2.52 -2.99 13.38
N VAL A 9 -3.64 -3.70 13.57
CA VAL A 9 -4.35 -3.72 14.87
C VAL A 9 -3.45 -4.28 15.98
N LEU A 10 -2.74 -5.38 15.72
CA LEU A 10 -1.79 -5.95 16.68
C LEU A 10 -0.64 -4.98 16.99
N GLY A 11 -0.08 -4.31 15.98
CA GLY A 11 0.94 -3.27 16.17
C GLY A 11 0.45 -2.13 17.06
N CYS A 12 -0.79 -1.65 16.86
CA CYS A 12 -1.38 -0.62 17.71
C CYS A 12 -1.54 -1.07 19.16
N VAL A 13 -1.96 -2.32 19.39
CA VAL A 13 -2.09 -2.88 20.75
C VAL A 13 -0.72 -2.92 21.44
N ILE A 14 0.33 -3.37 20.75
CA ILE A 14 1.70 -3.39 21.28
C ILE A 14 2.20 -1.98 21.61
N LEU A 15 1.91 -0.99 20.75
CA LEU A 15 2.28 0.40 21.03
C LEU A 15 1.57 0.97 22.26
N VAL A 16 0.29 0.62 22.46
CA VAL A 16 -0.47 1.02 23.66
C VAL A 16 0.12 0.36 24.90
N ASP A 17 0.52 -0.91 24.82
CA ASP A 17 1.17 -1.62 25.93
C ASP A 17 2.53 -0.97 26.29
N ALA A 18 3.38 -0.72 25.29
CA ALA A 18 4.66 -0.03 25.49
C ALA A 18 4.47 1.36 26.12
N ALA A 19 3.43 2.10 25.70
CA ALA A 19 3.10 3.40 26.27
C ALA A 19 2.66 3.28 27.74
N TYR A 20 1.80 2.30 28.05
CA TYR A 20 1.37 2.03 29.42
C TYR A 20 2.57 1.68 30.32
N SER A 21 3.42 0.76 29.87
CA SER A 21 4.64 0.33 30.57
C SER A 21 5.62 1.49 30.80
N ALA A 22 5.79 2.40 29.83
CA ALA A 22 6.60 3.60 30.00
C ALA A 22 6.02 4.59 31.04
N ILE A 23 4.69 4.79 31.04
CA ILE A 23 4.00 5.65 32.01
C ILE A 23 4.12 5.06 33.42
N GLN A 24 3.90 3.75 33.55
CA GLN A 24 4.01 3.05 34.83
C GLN A 24 5.43 3.12 35.40
N TYR A 25 6.45 2.87 34.56
CA TYR A 25 7.85 2.98 34.95
C TYR A 25 8.17 4.41 35.44
N ARG A 26 7.75 5.43 34.70
CA ARG A 26 7.95 6.83 35.11
C ARG A 26 7.20 7.16 36.41
N GLY A 27 6.02 6.59 36.61
CA GLY A 27 5.27 6.71 37.86
C GLY A 27 6.02 6.12 39.05
N MET A 28 6.61 4.94 38.86
CA MET A 28 7.41 4.26 39.88
C MET A 28 8.65 5.06 40.27
N LEU A 29 9.42 5.59 39.31
CA LEU A 29 10.62 6.39 39.63
C LEU A 29 10.29 7.64 40.45
N LYS A 30 9.15 8.29 40.16
CA LYS A 30 8.68 9.44 40.95
C LYS A 30 8.40 9.08 42.41
N ILE A 31 7.90 7.87 42.67
CA ILE A 31 7.62 7.39 44.03
C ILE A 31 8.92 7.02 44.74
N MET A 32 9.89 6.47 44.01
CA MET A 32 11.20 6.08 44.57
C MET A 32 12.20 7.22 44.69
N GLU A 33 11.82 8.44 44.29
CA GLU A 33 12.70 9.63 44.24
C GLU A 33 13.98 9.40 43.41
N GLU A 34 13.94 8.46 42.46
CA GLU A 34 15.06 8.16 41.57
C GLU A 34 15.03 9.07 40.32
N GLU A 35 16.21 9.45 39.86
CA GLU A 35 16.36 10.26 38.65
C GLU A 35 16.08 9.43 37.40
N PHE A 36 15.28 9.98 36.48
CA PHE A 36 14.96 9.31 35.23
C PHE A 36 16.14 9.34 34.26
N SER A 37 16.87 8.23 34.17
CA SER A 37 17.96 8.04 33.20
C SER A 37 17.44 7.65 31.80
N GLY A 38 16.29 6.98 31.72
CA GLY A 38 15.68 6.55 30.47
C GLY A 38 14.72 5.38 30.68
N PRO A 39 13.91 5.00 29.67
CA PRO A 39 13.05 3.83 29.74
C PRO A 39 13.87 2.54 29.72
N PRO A 40 13.39 1.46 30.36
CA PRO A 40 14.08 0.18 30.38
C PRO A 40 14.10 -0.45 28.98
N MET A 41 15.16 -1.22 28.68
CA MET A 41 15.42 -1.74 27.33
C MET A 41 14.31 -2.64 26.78
N ASN A 42 13.58 -3.34 27.66
CA ASN A 42 12.42 -4.14 27.26
C ASN A 42 11.32 -3.28 26.62
N VAL A 43 10.97 -2.15 27.24
CA VAL A 43 9.95 -1.22 26.73
C VAL A 43 10.41 -0.59 25.41
N VAL A 44 11.70 -0.31 25.27
CA VAL A 44 12.27 0.21 24.01
C VAL A 44 12.12 -0.82 22.88
N VAL A 45 12.43 -2.10 23.14
CA VAL A 45 12.28 -3.17 22.15
C VAL A 45 10.81 -3.35 21.76
N GLU A 46 9.90 -3.32 22.73
CA GLU A 46 8.46 -3.44 22.49
C GLU A 46 7.91 -2.29 21.66
N LEU A 47 8.32 -1.05 21.97
CA LEU A 47 7.99 0.15 21.20
C LEU A 47 8.45 0.03 19.74
N LEU A 48 9.71 -0.39 19.53
CA LEU A 48 10.28 -0.54 18.19
C LEU A 48 9.56 -1.64 17.40
N LEU A 49 9.20 -2.75 18.05
CA LEU A 49 8.44 -3.83 17.44
C LEU A 49 7.05 -3.36 17.02
N GLY A 50 6.32 -2.70 17.92
CA GLY A 50 5.00 -2.13 17.62
C GLY A 50 5.05 -1.12 16.47
N LEU A 51 6.07 -0.25 16.45
CA LEU A 51 6.28 0.72 15.37
C LEU A 51 6.54 0.03 14.02
N ALA A 52 7.43 -0.99 14.00
CA ALA A 52 7.76 -1.73 12.79
C ALA A 52 6.53 -2.44 12.20
N LEU A 53 5.69 -3.05 13.05
CA LEU A 53 4.45 -3.70 12.62
C LEU A 53 3.44 -2.70 12.06
N CYS A 54 3.28 -1.54 12.71
CA CYS A 54 2.41 -0.47 12.21
C CYS A 54 2.89 0.10 10.86
N MET A 55 4.19 0.32 10.72
CA MET A 55 4.79 0.77 9.45
C MET A 55 4.57 -0.26 8.34
N TRP A 56 4.82 -1.54 8.62
CA TRP A 56 4.59 -2.62 7.68
C TRP A 56 3.10 -2.70 7.26
N ALA A 57 2.19 -2.60 8.22
CA ALA A 57 0.75 -2.57 7.96
C ALA A 57 0.36 -1.35 7.09
N GLY A 58 0.91 -0.18 7.37
CA GLY A 58 0.68 1.04 6.59
C GLY A 58 1.13 0.93 5.13
N LEU A 59 2.16 0.13 4.84
CA LEU A 59 2.61 -0.18 3.48
C LEU A 59 1.78 -1.29 2.82
N ALA A 60 1.31 -2.27 3.59
CA ALA A 60 0.59 -3.44 3.08
C ALA A 60 -0.92 -3.20 2.86
N VAL A 61 -1.52 -2.24 3.56
CA VAL A 61 -2.96 -1.93 3.48
C VAL A 61 -3.38 -1.15 2.23
N PRO A 62 -2.66 -0.11 1.73
CA PRO A 62 -2.99 0.53 0.47
C PRO A 62 -2.68 -0.44 -0.69
N ALA A 63 -3.71 -1.18 -1.10
CA ALA A 63 -3.49 -2.47 -1.73
C ALA A 63 -3.12 -2.45 -3.22
N LYS A 64 -3.26 -1.34 -3.97
CA LYS A 64 -2.90 -1.31 -5.40
C LYS A 64 -2.53 0.09 -5.86
N PHE A 65 -1.35 0.20 -6.46
CA PHE A 65 -1.03 1.33 -7.33
C PHE A 65 -1.87 1.19 -8.60
N LEU A 66 -2.57 2.25 -8.98
CA LEU A 66 -3.31 2.30 -10.24
C LEU A 66 -2.37 2.76 -11.35
N SER A 67 -2.55 2.18 -12.54
CA SER A 67 -1.78 2.59 -13.71
C SER A 67 -2.20 3.98 -14.19
N ILE A 68 -1.20 4.85 -14.41
CA ILE A 68 -1.41 6.19 -14.97
C ILE A 68 -1.66 6.12 -16.49
N LEU A 69 -1.26 5.02 -17.14
CA LEU A 69 -1.40 4.87 -18.58
C LEU A 69 -2.89 4.78 -18.97
N PRO A 70 -3.43 5.67 -19.83
CA PRO A 70 -4.85 5.70 -20.17
C PRO A 70 -5.37 4.43 -20.86
N ASP A 71 -4.50 3.70 -21.55
CA ASP A 71 -4.82 2.45 -22.24
C ASP A 71 -4.52 1.20 -21.39
N SER A 72 -4.18 1.37 -20.11
CA SER A 72 -4.05 0.23 -19.21
C SER A 72 -5.40 -0.43 -18.99
N GLU A 73 -5.41 -1.76 -18.84
CA GLU A 73 -6.64 -2.53 -18.61
C GLU A 73 -7.49 -1.99 -17.44
N GLU A 74 -6.86 -1.43 -16.41
CA GLU A 74 -7.55 -0.85 -15.24
C GLU A 74 -8.15 0.55 -15.50
N ASN A 75 -7.59 1.32 -16.45
CA ASN A 75 -7.98 2.71 -16.72
C ASN A 75 -8.61 2.90 -18.11
N ARG A 76 -8.89 1.80 -18.82
CA ARG A 76 -9.47 1.85 -20.17
C ARG A 76 -10.92 2.31 -20.11
N ILE A 77 -11.12 3.62 -20.12
CA ILE A 77 -12.42 4.31 -20.27
C ILE A 77 -13.11 3.92 -21.59
N VAL A 78 -12.36 3.37 -22.54
CA VAL A 78 -12.80 3.03 -23.90
C VAL A 78 -13.48 1.67 -24.03
N SER A 79 -13.83 0.99 -22.94
CA SER A 79 -14.86 -0.07 -22.97
C SER A 79 -16.27 0.54 -23.09
N LEU A 80 -16.42 1.57 -23.92
CA LEU A 80 -17.73 1.92 -24.46
C LEU A 80 -18.28 0.63 -25.08
N PRO A 81 -19.48 0.15 -24.69
CA PRO A 81 -20.09 -0.97 -25.38
C PRO A 81 -20.06 -0.61 -26.86
N ALA A 82 -19.40 -1.45 -27.67
CA ALA A 82 -19.45 -1.29 -29.10
C ALA A 82 -20.94 -1.37 -29.45
N ASN A 83 -21.56 -0.22 -29.68
CA ASN A 83 -22.92 -0.14 -30.18
C ASN A 83 -22.83 -0.62 -31.63
N LEU A 84 -22.74 -1.95 -31.80
CA LEU A 84 -22.49 -2.61 -33.08
C LEU A 84 -23.54 -2.19 -34.12
N ASP A 85 -24.77 -1.94 -33.66
CA ASP A 85 -25.89 -1.46 -34.46
C ASP A 85 -25.65 -0.07 -35.09
N PHE A 86 -24.73 0.72 -34.53
CA PHE A 86 -24.39 2.08 -35.00
C PHE A 86 -22.94 2.19 -35.51
N MET A 87 -22.31 1.07 -35.90
CA MET A 87 -20.93 1.10 -36.36
C MET A 87 -20.79 1.79 -37.74
N ILE A 88 -19.94 2.82 -37.80
CA ILE A 88 -19.67 3.59 -39.02
C ILE A 88 -18.26 3.28 -39.53
N PHE A 89 -18.15 2.87 -40.79
CA PHE A 89 -16.87 2.50 -41.41
C PHE A 89 -16.10 3.68 -42.04
N ASN A 90 -16.70 4.88 -42.08
CA ASN A 90 -16.05 6.09 -42.58
C ASN A 90 -15.33 6.85 -41.46
N HIS A 91 -14.25 6.29 -40.94
CA HIS A 91 -13.42 6.89 -39.90
C HIS A 91 -11.96 7.01 -40.34
N ARG A 92 -11.17 7.84 -39.64
CA ARG A 92 -9.75 8.10 -39.97
C ARG A 92 -8.87 6.84 -39.94
N GLY A 93 -9.28 5.81 -39.21
CA GLY A 93 -8.67 4.48 -39.19
C GLY A 93 -8.58 3.80 -40.55
N LYS A 94 -9.48 4.12 -41.49
CA LYS A 94 -9.48 3.61 -42.87
C LYS A 94 -8.20 3.98 -43.64
N VAL A 95 -7.53 5.07 -43.24
CA VAL A 95 -6.32 5.58 -43.89
C VAL A 95 -5.04 5.00 -43.26
N LEU A 96 -5.15 4.37 -42.07
CA LEU A 96 -4.00 3.72 -41.47
C LEU A 96 -3.70 2.42 -42.22
N PRO A 97 -2.41 2.15 -42.55
CA PRO A 97 -2.04 0.91 -43.21
C PRO A 97 -2.31 -0.28 -42.27
N THR A 98 -3.12 -1.22 -42.72
CA THR A 98 -3.35 -2.53 -42.10
C THR A 98 -2.12 -3.42 -42.30
N ASN A 99 -0.98 -3.01 -41.76
CA ASN A 99 0.26 -3.76 -41.96
C ASN A 99 0.37 -4.86 -40.90
N THR A 100 -0.18 -6.04 -41.24
CA THR A 100 -0.02 -7.28 -40.46
C THR A 100 1.43 -7.70 -40.26
N GLU A 101 2.38 -7.09 -41.00
CA GLU A 101 3.81 -7.41 -40.91
C GLU A 101 4.55 -6.70 -39.74
N LEU A 102 4.00 -5.62 -39.17
CA LEU A 102 4.64 -4.94 -38.04
C LEU A 102 4.60 -5.76 -36.74
N LYS A 103 3.66 -6.71 -36.62
CA LYS A 103 3.55 -7.59 -35.44
C LYS A 103 4.62 -8.70 -35.39
N LEU A 104 5.24 -9.03 -36.53
CA LEU A 104 6.24 -10.11 -36.62
C LEU A 104 7.68 -9.65 -36.36
N LYS A 105 7.98 -8.34 -36.47
CA LYS A 105 9.36 -7.85 -36.39
C LYS A 105 9.86 -7.53 -34.98
N VAL A 106 8.97 -7.49 -33.98
CA VAL A 106 9.35 -7.21 -32.57
C VAL A 106 9.69 -8.51 -31.79
N GLN A 107 9.51 -9.68 -32.39
CA GLN A 107 9.89 -10.97 -31.78
C GLN A 107 11.24 -11.53 -32.25
N ALA A 108 11.99 -10.79 -33.07
CA ALA A 108 13.28 -11.23 -33.58
C ALA A 108 14.34 -10.13 -33.40
N PHE A 109 14.69 -9.80 -32.15
CA PHE A 109 16.06 -9.59 -31.67
C PHE A 109 16.09 -9.42 -30.15
#